data_AF-A0A9D6JN79-F1
#
_entry.id   AF-A0A9D6JN79-F1
#
_cell.length_a   1.000
_cell.length_b   1.000
_cell.length_c   1.000
_cell.angle_alpha   90.00
_cell.angle_beta   90.00
_cell.angle_gamma   90.00
#
_symmetry.space_group_name_H-M   'P 1'
#
loop_
_entity.id
_entity.type
_entity.pdbx_description
1 polymer ?
#
loop_
_entity_poly.entity_id
_entity_poly.type
_entity_poly.pdbx_seq_one_letter_code
_entity_poly.pdbx_strand_id
1 'polypeptide(L)' 'MKSHVVAKGMVGLIVLVVLGVVGLFLWNWKLTGSFVPTGQVACTLEAKLCPDGSAVGRSGPNCEFAACPGE' A
#
# COMPACT_ATOMS: atom_id res chain seq x y z
N MET A 1 41.62 0.43 -35.15
CA MET A 1 40.74 -0.76 -35.23
C MET A 1 40.29 -1.34 -33.88
N LYS A 2 40.95 -1.04 -32.75
CA LYS A 2 40.59 -1.58 -31.43
C LYS A 2 39.46 -0.81 -30.71
N SER A 3 39.30 0.48 -31.00
CA SER A 3 38.35 1.38 -30.32
C SER A 3 36.87 1.09 -30.63
N HIS A 4 36.55 0.61 -31.83
CA HIS A 4 35.17 0.28 -32.22
C HIS A 4 34.68 -1.07 -31.64
N VAL A 5 35.61 -1.97 -31.28
CA VAL A 5 35.28 -3.26 -30.65
C VAL A 5 34.99 -3.05 -29.17
N VAL A 6 35.78 -2.22 -28.49
CA VAL A 6 35.58 -1.86 -27.07
C VAL A 6 34.28 -1.06 -26.88
N ALA A 7 33.98 -0.11 -27.76
CA ALA A 7 32.75 0.69 -27.69
C ALA A 7 31.48 -0.15 -27.88
N LYS A 8 31.46 -1.07 -28.87
CA LYS A 8 30.31 -1.98 -29.09
C LYS A 8 30.12 -2.96 -27.94
N GLY A 9 31.23 -3.47 -27.37
CA GLY A 9 31.19 -4.33 -26.18
C GLY A 9 30.65 -3.61 -24.94
N MET A 10 31.04 -2.35 -24.74
CA MET A 10 30.58 -1.55 -23.60
C MET A 10 29.10 -1.17 -23.71
N VAL A 11 28.62 -0.79 -24.91
CA VAL A 11 27.19 -0.53 -25.13
C VAL A 11 26.36 -1.79 -24.90
N GLY A 12 26.83 -2.96 -25.38
CA GLY A 12 26.19 -4.24 -25.12
C GLY A 12 26.10 -4.59 -23.64
N LEU A 13 27.18 -4.41 -22.89
CA LEU A 13 27.21 -4.65 -21.44
C LEU A 13 26.24 -3.71 -20.70
N ILE A 14 26.23 -2.43 -21.05
CA ILE A 14 25.36 -1.42 -20.43
C ILE A 14 23.89 -1.78 -20.67
N VAL A 15 23.52 -2.17 -21.89
CA VAL A 15 22.14 -2.60 -22.21
C VAL A 15 21.74 -3.83 -21.39
N LEU A 16 22.61 -4.83 -21.24
CA LEU A 16 22.33 -6.02 -20.43
C LEU A 16 22.15 -5.70 -18.94
N VAL A 17 22.99 -4.82 -18.40
CA VAL A 17 22.88 -4.37 -17.00
C VAL A 17 21.59 -3.59 -16.77
N VAL A 18 21.25 -2.67 -17.68
CA VAL A 18 20.00 -1.87 -17.59
C VAL A 18 18.77 -2.77 -17.67
N LEU A 19 18.73 -3.72 -18.61
CA LEU A 19 17.62 -4.67 -18.74
C LEU A 19 17.49 -5.57 -17.48
N GLY A 20 18.61 -6.01 -16.90
CA GLY A 20 18.61 -6.77 -15.65
C GLY A 20 18.07 -5.98 -14.46
N VAL A 21 18.51 -4.73 -14.29
CA VAL A 21 18.04 -3.84 -13.20
C VAL A 21 16.55 -3.51 -13.36
N VAL A 22 16.09 -3.20 -14.58
CA VAL A 22 14.68 -2.94 -14.87
C VAL A 22 13.83 -4.19 -14.61
N GLY A 23 14.29 -5.37 -15.02
CA GLY A 23 13.61 -6.63 -14.74
C GLY A 23 13.49 -6.92 -13.23
N LEU A 24 14.57 -6.72 -12.47
CA LEU A 24 14.57 -6.88 -11.01
C LEU A 24 13.66 -5.88 -10.30
N PHE A 25 13.59 -4.65 -10.79
CA PHE A 25 12.74 -3.60 -10.23
C PHE A 25 11.26 -3.87 -10.52
N LEU A 26 10.91 -4.27 -11.76
CA LEU A 26 9.55 -4.64 -12.14
C LEU A 26 9.07 -5.91 -11.42
N TRP A 27 9.96 -6.87 -11.18
CA TRP A 27 9.66 -8.07 -10.39
C TRP A 27 9.39 -7.75 -8.91
N ASN A 28 10.21 -6.90 -8.30
CA ASN A 28 10.04 -6.48 -6.89
C ASN A 28 8.88 -5.50 -6.68
N TRP A 29 8.49 -4.69 -7.68
CA TRP A 29 7.41 -3.71 -7.56
C TRP A 29 6.02 -4.34 -7.31
N LYS A 30 5.84 -5.63 -7.60
CA LYS A 30 4.60 -6.35 -7.27
C LYS A 30 4.31 -6.49 -5.77
N LEU A 31 5.23 -6.10 -4.87
CA LEU A 31 5.06 -6.20 -3.41
C LEU A 31 4.58 -4.90 -2.72
N THR A 32 4.64 -3.75 -3.38
CA THR A 32 4.29 -2.45 -2.77
C THR A 32 2.88 -1.96 -3.13
N GLY A 33 2.09 -2.77 -3.85
CA GLY A 33 0.81 -2.35 -4.45
C GLY A 33 -0.45 -2.49 -3.59
N SER A 34 -0.37 -3.02 -2.36
CA SER A 34 -1.55 -3.26 -1.52
C SER A 34 -1.32 -2.90 -0.06
N PHE A 35 -0.94 -1.65 0.22
CA PHE A 35 -1.28 -1.07 1.52
C PHE A 35 -2.74 -0.62 1.46
N VAL A 36 -3.66 -1.58 1.51
CA VAL A 36 -5.00 -1.29 2.02
C VAL A 36 -4.79 -1.28 3.53
N PRO A 37 -4.89 -0.13 4.22
CA PRO A 37 -4.95 -0.14 5.68
C PRO A 37 -6.24 -0.86 6.07
N THR A 38 -6.18 -2.18 6.18
CA THR A 38 -7.22 -3.03 6.79
C THR A 38 -7.15 -2.96 8.32
N GLY A 39 -6.29 -2.09 8.86
CA GLY A 39 -5.93 -2.06 10.27
C GLY A 39 -6.54 -0.87 10.97
N GLN A 40 -7.61 -1.14 11.72
CA GLN A 40 -7.98 -0.46 12.98
C GLN A 40 -7.74 1.05 12.99
N VAL A 41 -8.76 1.80 12.53
CA VAL A 41 -8.85 3.23 12.87
C VAL A 41 -9.03 3.33 14.39
N ALA A 42 -8.08 3.98 15.06
CA ALA A 42 -8.19 4.26 16.49
C ALA A 42 -9.21 5.38 16.70
N CYS A 43 -10.45 5.01 17.03
CA CYS A 43 -11.48 5.97 17.39
C CYS A 43 -11.43 6.29 18.90
N THR A 44 -12.01 7.42 19.28
CA THR A 44 -12.19 7.77 20.69
C THR A 44 -13.14 6.77 21.37
N LEU A 45 -12.92 6.52 22.66
CA LEU A 45 -13.70 5.58 23.48
C LEU A 45 -15.02 6.17 23.98
N GLU A 46 -15.60 7.10 23.21
CA GLU A 46 -16.87 7.74 23.55
C GLU A 46 -18.04 6.79 23.28
N ALA A 47 -19.04 6.84 24.15
CA ALA A 47 -20.27 6.09 24.01
C ALA A 47 -21.47 7.02 23.82
N LYS A 48 -22.32 6.72 22.83
CA LYS A 48 -23.65 7.32 22.67
C LYS A 48 -24.66 6.42 23.37
N LEU A 49 -25.50 6.99 24.24
CA LEU A 49 -26.66 6.28 24.79
C LEU A 49 -27.78 6.21 23.76
N CYS A 50 -28.37 5.02 23.65
CA CYS A 50 -29.51 4.74 22.79
C CYS A 50 -30.84 4.85 23.57
N PRO A 51 -31.99 5.03 22.89
CA PRO A 51 -33.30 5.14 23.55
C PRO A 51 -33.71 3.91 24.35
N ASP A 52 -33.19 2.73 23.98
CA ASP A 52 -33.38 1.46 24.69
C ASP A 52 -32.51 1.32 25.96
N GLY A 53 -31.62 2.29 26.21
CA GLY A 53 -30.66 2.29 27.32
C GLY A 53 -29.34 1.59 27.00
N SER A 54 -29.15 1.04 25.79
CA SER A 54 -27.86 0.51 25.36
C SER A 54 -26.86 1.62 25.05
N ALA A 55 -25.59 1.25 24.89
CA ALA A 55 -24.50 2.18 24.58
C ALA A 55 -23.74 1.71 23.34
N VAL A 56 -23.55 2.61 22.38
CA VAL A 56 -22.82 2.34 21.13
C VAL A 56 -21.56 3.21 21.04
N GLY A 57 -20.45 2.60 20.62
CA GLY A 57 -19.18 3.30 20.42
C GLY A 57 -19.03 3.86 19.00
N ARG A 58 -17.91 4.53 18.76
CA ARG A 58 -17.50 4.96 17.43
C ARG A 58 -16.84 3.82 16.65
N SER A 59 -17.11 3.72 15.35
CA SER A 59 -16.58 2.68 14.46
C SER A 59 -16.51 3.14 13.01
N GLY A 60 -15.86 2.36 12.14
CA GLY A 60 -15.75 2.65 10.71
C GLY A 60 -14.61 3.61 10.33
N PRO A 61 -14.47 3.93 9.02
CA PRO A 61 -13.34 4.73 8.51
C PRO A 61 -13.34 6.19 8.97
N ASN A 62 -14.50 6.74 9.35
CA ASN A 62 -14.66 8.14 9.77
C ASN A 62 -15.05 8.27 11.26
N CYS A 63 -15.01 7.18 12.04
CA CYS A 63 -15.29 7.17 13.49
C CYS A 63 -16.67 7.74 13.91
N GLU A 64 -17.72 7.43 13.17
CA GLU A 64 -19.10 7.70 13.56
C GLU A 64 -19.62 6.69 14.58
N PHE A 65 -20.64 7.09 15.34
CA PHE A 65 -21.35 6.17 16.21
C PHE A 65 -22.00 5.04 15.41
N ALA A 66 -21.86 3.82 15.90
CA ALA A 66 -22.62 2.70 15.38
C ALA A 66 -24.13 2.94 15.56
N ALA A 67 -24.95 2.29 14.74
CA ALA A 67 -26.41 2.35 14.86
C ALA A 67 -26.88 1.76 16.20
N CYS A 68 -27.93 2.34 16.78
CA CYS A 68 -28.56 1.78 17.97
C CYS A 68 -29.28 0.46 17.63
N PRO A 69 -29.29 -0.53 18.53
CA PRO A 69 -30.05 -1.75 18.30
C PRO A 69 -31.55 -1.45 18.25
N GLY A 70 -32.19 -1.84 17.15
CA GLY A 70 -33.64 -1.64 16.94
C GLY A 70 -34.03 -0.27 16.35
N GLU A 71 -33.07 0.54 15.92
CA GLU A 71 -33.30 1.72 15.06
C GLU A 71 -33.54 1.30 13.60
#